data_AF-Q4WDQ1-F1
#
_entry.id   AF-Q4WDQ1-F1
#
_cell.length_a   1.000
_cell.length_b   1.000
_cell.length_c   1.000
_cell.angle_alpha   90.00
_cell.angle_beta   90.00
_cell.angle_gamma   90.00
#
_symmetry.space_group_name_H-M   'P 1'
#
loop_
_entity.id
_entity.type
_entity.pdbx_description
1 polymer ?
#
loop_
_entity_poly.entity_id
_entity_poly.type
_entity_poly.pdbx_seq_one_letter_code
_entity_poly.pdbx_strand_id
1 'polypeptide(L)'
;MRQAGISLGALAAISIPWFRQWSYELFLRGHQLLAVLFVYGTWKHLQGRSRLSNIYFFVGLGVFGLNFLFQLGLLLYRNGLFAGRGFPRAEMSFSTTKSKEDIVVTAAHVRVSLPRPVQLESGQYINLWVPSVSLWSWAQTHPFTVTSWSKGPRNTIELLVQPCRGLSADLARFATVAGETPVSFCALFTGPHGRSEDVRHYESILVIASGFGIAAAIPYMKLMIYGYYTRTIKARQLHLVWQVGSRAEITAAEHLLNNLLEDDHKDHGYVRITMLRDSLWTADNDRGFRS
;
A
#
# COMPACT_ATOMS: atom_id res chain seq x y z
N MET A 1 -12.66 -37.10 -15.13
CA MET A 1 -12.95 -37.25 -13.69
C MET A 1 -11.67 -37.22 -12.85
N ARG A 2 -10.67 -38.08 -13.10
CA ARG A 2 -9.39 -38.09 -12.35
C ARG A 2 -8.68 -36.73 -12.32
N GLN A 3 -8.52 -36.06 -13.46
CA GLN A 3 -7.81 -34.77 -13.54
C GLN A 3 -8.49 -33.63 -12.75
N ALA A 4 -9.83 -33.54 -12.79
CA ALA A 4 -10.58 -32.50 -12.07
C ALA A 4 -10.60 -32.76 -10.55
N GLY A 5 -10.65 -34.02 -10.12
CA GLY A 5 -10.55 -34.38 -8.70
C GLY A 5 -9.15 -34.14 -8.13
N ILE A 6 -8.10 -34.45 -8.91
CA ILE A 6 -6.71 -34.20 -8.52
C ILE A 6 -6.43 -32.69 -8.42
N SER A 7 -6.91 -31.89 -9.38
CA SER A 7 -6.73 -30.43 -9.31
C SER A 7 -7.49 -29.80 -8.15
N LEU A 8 -8.72 -30.26 -7.86
CA LEU A 8 -9.48 -29.79 -6.69
C LEU A 8 -8.80 -30.18 -5.36
N GLY A 9 -8.29 -31.41 -5.26
CA GLY A 9 -7.52 -31.85 -4.09
C GLY A 9 -6.23 -31.06 -3.91
N ALA A 10 -5.51 -30.78 -4.99
CA ALA A 10 -4.30 -29.97 -4.96
C ALA A 10 -4.59 -28.49 -4.60
N LEU A 11 -5.70 -27.92 -5.09
CA LEU A 11 -6.15 -26.59 -4.70
C LEU A 11 -6.39 -26.52 -3.19
N ALA A 12 -7.13 -27.49 -2.64
CA ALA A 12 -7.41 -27.55 -1.21
C ALA A 12 -6.13 -27.71 -0.37
N ALA A 13 -5.19 -28.56 -0.79
CA ALA A 13 -3.93 -28.79 -0.09
C ALA A 13 -3.01 -27.56 -0.11
N ILE A 14 -2.91 -26.86 -1.26
CA ILE A 14 -2.08 -25.65 -1.40
C ILE A 14 -2.71 -24.46 -0.67
N SER A 15 -4.04 -24.44 -0.52
CA SER A 15 -4.78 -23.44 0.28
C SER A 15 -4.58 -23.56 1.80
N ILE A 16 -3.88 -24.59 2.29
CA ILE A 16 -3.52 -24.71 3.70
C ILE A 16 -2.59 -23.54 4.09
N PRO A 17 -2.83 -22.84 5.22
CA PRO A 17 -2.08 -21.64 5.60
C PRO A 17 -0.55 -21.81 5.64
N TRP A 18 -0.09 -23.04 5.85
CA TRP A 18 1.33 -23.39 5.95
C TRP A 18 2.09 -23.11 4.64
N PHE A 19 1.52 -23.45 3.48
CA PHE A 19 2.13 -23.15 2.18
C PHE A 19 2.14 -21.65 1.88
N ARG A 20 1.09 -20.93 2.28
CA ARG A 20 0.98 -19.47 2.11
C ARG A 20 2.05 -18.70 2.89
N GLN A 21 2.45 -19.21 4.06
CA GLN A 21 3.48 -18.59 4.89
C GLN A 21 4.89 -18.77 4.33
N TRP A 22 5.15 -19.87 3.61
CA TRP A 22 6.48 -20.18 3.08
C TRP A 22 6.82 -19.38 1.82
N SER A 23 5.85 -19.24 0.91
CA SER A 23 6.00 -18.39 -0.29
C SER A 23 4.64 -17.99 -0.84
N TYR A 24 4.23 -16.76 -0.54
CA TYR A 24 2.95 -16.21 -1.03
C TYR A 24 2.90 -16.17 -2.56
N GLU A 25 4.01 -15.87 -3.23
CA GLU A 25 4.08 -15.76 -4.69
C GLU A 25 3.88 -17.10 -5.40
N LEU A 26 4.58 -18.14 -4.94
CA LEU A 26 4.44 -19.50 -5.46
C LEU A 26 3.01 -20.02 -5.23
N PHE A 27 2.46 -19.77 -4.04
CA PHE A 27 1.08 -20.10 -3.71
C PHE A 27 0.10 -19.45 -4.69
N LEU A 28 0.19 -18.15 -4.91
CA LEU A 28 -0.74 -17.41 -5.78
C LEU A 28 -0.69 -17.93 -7.23
N ARG A 29 0.52 -18.16 -7.78
CA ARG A 29 0.70 -18.67 -9.14
C ARG A 29 0.21 -20.11 -9.29
N GLY A 30 0.58 -20.97 -8.35
CA GLY A 30 0.12 -22.37 -8.33
C GLY A 30 -1.40 -22.46 -8.26
N HIS A 31 -2.02 -21.63 -7.43
CA HIS A 31 -3.47 -21.56 -7.30
C HIS A 31 -4.15 -21.12 -8.61
N GLN A 32 -3.62 -20.09 -9.28
CA GLN A 32 -4.12 -19.64 -10.59
C GLN A 32 -4.05 -20.75 -11.66
N LEU A 33 -2.91 -21.43 -11.77
CA LEU A 33 -2.74 -22.54 -12.72
C LEU A 33 -3.71 -23.69 -12.43
N LEU A 34 -3.84 -24.09 -11.16
CA LEU A 34 -4.74 -25.16 -10.77
C LEU A 34 -6.22 -24.79 -10.97
N ALA A 35 -6.59 -23.52 -10.77
CA ALA A 35 -7.94 -23.04 -11.06
C ALA A 35 -8.28 -23.17 -12.56
N VAL A 36 -7.35 -22.80 -13.45
CA VAL A 36 -7.52 -22.98 -14.90
C VAL A 36 -7.66 -24.46 -15.26
N LEU A 37 -6.81 -25.33 -14.69
CA LEU A 37 -6.88 -26.78 -14.90
C LEU A 37 -8.20 -27.36 -14.37
N PHE A 38 -8.72 -26.86 -13.26
CA PHE A 38 -10.02 -27.26 -12.71
C PHE A 38 -11.18 -26.87 -13.63
N VAL A 39 -11.20 -25.63 -14.13
CA VAL A 39 -12.22 -25.17 -15.09
C VAL A 39 -12.17 -26.03 -16.37
N TYR A 40 -10.98 -26.26 -16.92
CA TYR A 40 -10.79 -27.11 -18.10
C TYR A 40 -11.21 -28.57 -17.86
N GLY A 41 -10.78 -29.15 -16.73
CA GLY A 41 -11.13 -30.51 -16.34
C GLY A 41 -12.64 -30.70 -16.16
N THR A 42 -13.31 -29.68 -15.61
CA THR A 42 -14.77 -29.64 -15.45
C THR A 42 -15.47 -29.54 -16.80
N TRP A 43 -15.03 -28.65 -17.69
CA TRP A 43 -15.54 -28.57 -19.06
C TRP A 43 -15.47 -29.93 -19.77
N LYS A 44 -14.28 -30.55 -19.79
CA LYS A 44 -14.07 -31.86 -20.43
C LYS A 44 -14.91 -32.96 -19.80
N HIS A 45 -15.19 -32.89 -18.50
CA HIS A 45 -16.04 -33.85 -17.82
C HIS A 45 -17.53 -33.70 -18.16
N LEU A 46 -17.99 -32.46 -18.34
CA LEU A 46 -19.38 -32.14 -18.65
C LEU A 46 -19.75 -32.35 -20.12
N GLN A 47 -18.76 -32.44 -21.02
CA GLN A 47 -18.97 -32.80 -22.43
C GLN A 47 -19.71 -34.14 -22.54
N GLY A 48 -20.90 -34.12 -23.17
CA GLY A 48 -21.69 -35.32 -23.44
C GLY A 48 -22.47 -35.89 -22.25
N ARG A 49 -22.53 -35.22 -21.10
CA ARG A 49 -23.27 -35.69 -19.90
C ARG A 49 -24.74 -35.24 -19.88
N SER A 50 -24.99 -33.99 -19.49
CA SER A 50 -26.33 -33.42 -19.37
C SER A 50 -26.34 -31.99 -19.91
N ARG A 51 -27.41 -31.64 -20.65
CA ARG A 51 -27.58 -30.28 -21.20
C ARG A 51 -27.67 -29.23 -20.09
N LEU A 52 -28.34 -29.56 -18.97
CA LEU A 52 -28.48 -28.65 -17.82
C LEU A 52 -27.14 -28.34 -17.17
N SER A 53 -26.29 -29.35 -16.93
CA SER A 53 -24.97 -29.14 -16.32
C SER A 53 -24.04 -28.29 -17.20
N ASN A 54 -24.12 -28.45 -18.52
CA ASN A 54 -23.39 -27.59 -19.45
C ASN A 54 -23.90 -26.14 -19.36
N ILE A 55 -25.21 -25.92 -19.34
CA ILE A 55 -25.80 -24.57 -19.20
C ILE A 55 -25.29 -23.88 -17.92
N TYR A 56 -25.35 -24.55 -16.76
CA TYR A 56 -24.86 -23.96 -15.50
C TYR A 56 -23.37 -23.60 -15.56
N PHE A 57 -22.55 -24.46 -16.16
CA PHE A 57 -21.13 -24.18 -16.34
C PHE A 57 -20.89 -22.92 -17.19
N PHE A 58 -21.57 -22.81 -18.33
CA PHE A 58 -21.44 -21.64 -19.22
C PHE A 58 -21.97 -20.36 -18.59
N VAL A 59 -23.08 -20.43 -17.84
CA VAL A 59 -23.60 -19.28 -17.09
C VAL A 59 -22.58 -18.80 -16.06
N GLY A 60 -21.98 -19.71 -15.28
CA GLY A 60 -20.93 -19.35 -14.32
C GLY A 60 -19.71 -18.72 -14.97
N LEU A 61 -19.25 -19.29 -16.10
CA LEU A 61 -18.13 -18.74 -16.87
C LEU A 61 -18.46 -17.36 -17.46
N GLY A 62 -19.71 -17.18 -17.92
CA GLY A 62 -20.21 -15.90 -18.43
C GLY A 62 -20.25 -14.82 -17.36
N VAL A 63 -20.81 -15.12 -16.18
CA VAL A 63 -20.84 -14.18 -15.04
C VAL A 63 -19.42 -13.81 -14.59
N PHE A 64 -18.51 -14.78 -14.49
CA PHE A 64 -17.11 -14.52 -14.17
C PHE A 64 -16.45 -13.61 -15.23
N GLY A 65 -16.63 -13.91 -16.51
CA GLY A 65 -16.09 -13.13 -17.61
C GLY A 65 -16.63 -11.69 -17.65
N LEU A 66 -17.93 -11.50 -17.44
CA LEU A 66 -18.54 -10.18 -17.36
C LEU A 66 -17.99 -9.35 -16.18
N ASN A 67 -17.87 -9.95 -14.99
CA ASN A 67 -17.27 -9.28 -13.85
C ASN A 67 -15.79 -8.92 -14.12
N PHE A 68 -15.03 -9.83 -14.73
CA PHE A 68 -13.64 -9.55 -15.10
C PHE A 68 -13.53 -8.38 -16.08
N LEU A 69 -14.34 -8.36 -17.14
CA LEU A 69 -14.36 -7.27 -18.12
C LEU A 69 -14.79 -5.95 -17.50
N PHE A 70 -15.77 -5.96 -16.60
CA PHE A 70 -16.19 -4.76 -15.88
C PHE A 70 -15.07 -4.20 -14.99
N GLN A 71 -14.42 -5.06 -14.20
CA GLN A 71 -13.31 -4.65 -13.33
C GLN A 71 -12.10 -4.16 -14.15
N LEU A 72 -11.78 -4.83 -15.26
CA LEU A 72 -10.73 -4.41 -16.18
C LEU A 72 -11.08 -3.06 -16.83
N GLY A 73 -12.32 -2.87 -17.27
CA GLY A 73 -12.79 -1.60 -17.82
C GLY A 73 -12.69 -0.47 -16.81
N LEU A 74 -13.09 -0.71 -15.55
CA LEU A 74 -12.98 0.28 -14.47
C LEU A 74 -11.51 0.61 -14.15
N LEU A 75 -10.64 -0.40 -14.10
CA LEU A 75 -9.20 -0.23 -13.92
C LEU A 75 -8.64 0.68 -15.03
N LEU A 76 -8.88 0.33 -16.29
CA LEU A 76 -8.37 1.08 -17.44
C LEU A 76 -8.91 2.51 -17.46
N TYR A 77 -10.22 2.67 -17.23
CA TYR A 77 -10.87 3.98 -17.20
C TYR A 77 -10.27 4.89 -16.11
N ARG A 78 -10.08 4.38 -14.88
CA ARG A 78 -9.46 5.12 -13.77
C ARG A 78 -8.00 5.47 -14.06
N ASN A 79 -7.28 4.58 -14.73
CA ASN A 79 -5.88 4.75 -15.06
C ASN A 79 -5.64 5.44 -16.42
N GLY A 80 -6.61 6.21 -16.92
CA GLY A 80 -6.39 7.15 -18.01
C GLY A 80 -6.84 6.69 -19.39
N LEU A 81 -7.46 5.50 -19.52
CA LEU A 81 -8.17 5.16 -20.75
C LEU A 81 -9.25 6.22 -21.00
N PHE A 82 -9.17 6.88 -22.16
CA PHE A 82 -10.00 8.02 -22.58
C PHE A 82 -9.81 9.34 -21.81
N ALA A 83 -8.77 9.51 -20.99
CA ALA A 83 -8.55 10.76 -20.23
C ALA A 83 -7.69 11.80 -20.97
N GLY A 84 -7.07 11.45 -22.10
CA GLY A 84 -6.17 12.33 -22.88
C GLY A 84 -4.85 12.71 -22.20
N ARG A 85 -4.70 12.44 -20.88
CA ARG A 85 -3.54 12.76 -20.05
C ARG A 85 -2.50 11.62 -19.91
N GLY A 86 -2.67 10.54 -20.68
CA GLY A 86 -1.79 9.36 -20.64
C GLY A 86 -2.01 8.47 -19.41
N PHE A 87 -1.08 7.54 -19.21
CA PHE A 87 -1.07 6.63 -18.06
C PHE A 87 -0.57 7.33 -16.79
N PRO A 88 -0.94 6.86 -15.59
CA PRO A 88 -0.46 7.43 -14.35
C PRO A 88 1.04 7.19 -14.22
N ARG A 89 1.73 8.17 -13.66
CA ARG A 89 3.19 8.13 -13.46
C ARG A 89 3.49 8.24 -11.98
N ALA A 90 4.30 7.32 -11.46
CA ALA A 90 4.85 7.39 -10.13
C ALA A 90 6.24 8.01 -10.21
N GLU A 91 6.38 9.22 -9.67
CA GLU A 91 7.66 9.85 -9.39
C GLU A 91 8.12 9.40 -8.01
N MET A 92 9.31 8.85 -7.93
CA MET A 92 9.88 8.35 -6.68
C MET A 92 11.07 9.21 -6.30
N SER A 93 10.98 9.80 -5.11
CA SER A 93 12.11 10.44 -4.44
C SER A 93 12.52 9.59 -3.23
N PHE A 94 13.81 9.50 -2.99
CA PHE A 94 14.34 8.60 -1.98
C PHE A 94 15.04 9.38 -0.88
N SER A 95 14.68 9.09 0.37
CA SER A 95 15.38 9.59 1.54
C SER A 95 16.49 8.61 1.87
N THR A 96 17.73 9.05 1.64
CA THR A 96 18.93 8.25 1.87
C THR A 96 19.69 8.76 3.08
N THR A 97 20.11 7.84 3.95
CA THR A 97 21.03 8.16 5.06
C THR A 97 22.41 7.66 4.66
N LYS A 98 23.39 8.56 4.61
CA LYS A 98 24.80 8.19 4.35
C LYS A 98 25.39 7.60 5.63
N SER A 99 25.62 6.29 5.66
CA SER A 99 26.50 5.65 6.64
C SER A 99 27.91 5.58 6.07
N LYS A 100 28.95 5.51 6.92
CA LYS A 100 30.37 5.78 6.57
C LYS A 100 30.93 4.99 5.37
N GLU A 101 30.32 3.88 4.97
CA GLU A 101 30.72 3.09 3.79
C GLU A 101 29.56 2.69 2.87
N ASP A 102 28.29 2.96 3.21
CA ASP A 102 27.11 2.55 2.43
C ASP A 102 25.97 3.59 2.46
N ILE A 103 25.31 3.79 1.32
CA ILE A 103 24.07 4.57 1.21
C ILE A 103 22.90 3.65 1.55
N VAL A 104 22.33 3.83 2.74
CA VAL A 104 21.15 3.06 3.17
C VAL A 104 19.89 3.84 2.79
N VAL A 105 19.14 3.29 1.83
CA VAL A 105 17.81 3.82 1.47
C VAL A 105 16.88 3.57 2.64
N THR A 106 16.43 4.66 3.25
CA THR A 106 15.69 4.62 4.50
C THR A 106 14.18 4.60 4.23
N ALA A 107 13.74 5.41 3.27
CA ALA A 107 12.36 5.43 2.80
C ALA A 107 12.28 5.90 1.35
N ALA A 108 11.24 5.42 0.65
CA ALA A 108 10.87 5.92 -0.67
C ALA A 108 9.59 6.74 -0.54
N HIS A 109 9.66 8.02 -0.90
CA HIS A 109 8.50 8.87 -1.08
C HIS A 109 8.01 8.71 -2.51
N VAL A 110 6.81 8.19 -2.67
CA VAL A 110 6.23 7.93 -3.99
C VAL A 110 5.10 8.93 -4.21
N ARG A 111 5.28 9.80 -5.21
CA ARG A 111 4.27 10.73 -5.70
C ARG A 111 3.67 10.18 -6.97
N VAL A 112 2.41 9.77 -6.92
CA VAL A 112 1.68 9.23 -8.06
C VAL A 112 0.81 10.31 -8.68
N SER A 113 1.13 10.69 -9.91
CA SER A 113 0.36 11.61 -10.74
C SER A 113 -0.74 10.84 -11.48
N LEU A 114 -1.99 11.13 -11.15
CA LEU A 114 -3.18 10.48 -11.68
C LEU A 114 -3.75 11.24 -12.89
N PRO A 115 -4.17 10.54 -13.95
CA PRO A 115 -4.84 11.16 -15.09
C PRO A 115 -6.25 11.64 -14.74
N ARG A 116 -6.93 10.96 -13.79
CA ARG A 116 -8.25 11.33 -13.28
C ARG A 116 -8.19 11.66 -11.79
N PRO A 117 -8.88 12.72 -11.32
CA PRO A 117 -8.95 13.03 -9.91
C PRO A 117 -9.62 11.92 -9.12
N VAL A 118 -9.05 11.56 -7.97
CA VAL A 118 -9.65 10.62 -7.02
C VAL A 118 -9.80 11.29 -5.67
N GLN A 119 -10.93 11.06 -5.02
CA GLN A 119 -11.14 11.46 -3.63
C GLN A 119 -10.69 10.33 -2.72
N LEU A 120 -9.80 10.65 -1.78
CA LEU A 120 -9.24 9.73 -0.81
C LEU A 120 -9.63 10.20 0.59
N GLU A 121 -10.18 9.28 1.37
CA GLU A 121 -10.48 9.52 2.77
C GLU A 121 -9.27 9.18 3.66
N SER A 122 -9.28 9.68 4.89
CA SER A 122 -8.20 9.44 5.86
C SER A 122 -8.05 7.96 6.19
N GLY A 123 -6.80 7.46 6.21
CA GLY A 123 -6.50 6.06 6.54
C GLY A 123 -6.75 5.05 5.42
N GLN A 124 -7.20 5.49 4.24
CA GLN A 124 -7.33 4.61 3.09
C GLN A 124 -5.97 4.26 2.46
N TYR A 125 -5.94 3.14 1.77
CA TYR A 125 -4.77 2.66 1.04
C TYR A 125 -5.13 2.40 -0.43
N ILE A 126 -4.12 2.36 -1.29
CA ILE A 126 -4.25 2.00 -2.70
C ILE A 126 -3.36 0.81 -2.99
N ASN A 127 -3.74 -0.06 -3.95
CA ASN A 127 -2.77 -1.01 -4.47
C ASN A 127 -2.09 -0.41 -5.69
N LEU A 128 -0.76 -0.31 -5.62
CA LEU A 128 0.07 0.19 -6.69
C LEU A 128 0.66 -0.99 -7.48
N TRP A 129 0.63 -0.85 -8.80
CA TRP A 129 1.24 -1.77 -9.75
C TRP A 129 2.31 -1.01 -10.53
N VAL A 130 3.58 -1.41 -10.38
CA VAL A 130 4.71 -0.79 -11.07
C VAL A 130 5.42 -1.89 -11.90
N PRO A 131 4.99 -2.14 -13.14
CA PRO A 131 5.48 -3.28 -13.92
C PRO A 131 6.95 -3.17 -14.30
N SER A 132 7.50 -1.97 -14.39
CA SER A 132 8.86 -1.71 -14.87
C SER A 132 9.98 -1.95 -13.84
N VAL A 133 9.64 -2.31 -12.60
CA VAL A 133 10.63 -2.43 -11.50
C VAL A 133 11.35 -3.77 -11.51
N SER A 134 10.65 -4.87 -11.77
CA SER A 134 11.24 -6.21 -11.81
C SER A 134 10.50 -7.11 -12.78
N LEU A 135 11.17 -8.16 -13.26
CA LEU A 135 10.62 -9.17 -14.18
C LEU A 135 9.41 -9.91 -13.62
N TRP A 136 9.19 -9.86 -12.31
CA TRP A 136 8.03 -10.46 -11.63
C TRP A 136 7.02 -9.41 -11.13
N SER A 137 7.41 -8.13 -11.05
CA SER A 137 6.54 -7.01 -10.66
C SER A 137 5.40 -6.76 -11.64
N TRP A 138 5.54 -7.19 -12.90
CA TRP A 138 4.46 -7.06 -13.90
C TRP A 138 3.18 -7.79 -13.49
N ALA A 139 3.23 -8.73 -12.55
CA ALA A 139 2.05 -9.46 -12.11
C ALA A 139 1.86 -9.38 -10.58
N GLN A 140 2.37 -8.33 -9.95
CA GLN A 140 2.22 -8.07 -8.52
C GLN A 140 1.68 -6.66 -8.26
N THR A 141 0.70 -6.58 -7.37
CA THR A 141 0.14 -5.32 -6.86
C THR A 141 0.43 -5.23 -5.37
N HIS A 142 0.83 -4.07 -4.87
CA HIS A 142 1.20 -3.90 -3.47
C HIS A 142 0.35 -2.81 -2.81
N PRO A 143 -0.26 -3.11 -1.64
CA PRO A 143 -1.01 -2.13 -0.88
C PRO A 143 -0.04 -1.12 -0.26
N PHE A 144 -0.30 0.17 -0.49
CA PHE A 144 0.40 1.27 0.16
C PHE A 144 -0.59 2.25 0.76
N THR A 145 -0.35 2.61 2.02
CA THR A 145 -1.14 3.61 2.72
C THR A 145 -0.90 4.99 2.13
N VAL A 146 -1.99 5.71 1.90
CA VAL A 146 -1.92 7.08 1.40
C VAL A 146 -1.57 8.01 2.54
N THR A 147 -0.57 8.88 2.36
CA THR A 147 -0.16 9.87 3.36
C THR A 147 -0.73 11.26 3.09
N SER A 148 -1.12 11.54 1.85
CA SER A 148 -1.77 12.79 1.45
C SER A 148 -3.28 12.78 1.72
N TRP A 149 -3.81 13.83 2.33
CA TRP A 149 -5.25 14.06 2.47
C TRP A 149 -5.66 15.40 1.81
N SER A 150 -6.86 15.45 1.24
CA SER A 150 -7.48 16.68 0.73
C SER A 150 -9.00 16.61 0.82
N LYS A 151 -9.66 17.77 1.02
CA LYS A 151 -11.13 17.85 1.04
C LYS A 151 -11.78 17.46 -0.29
N GLY A 152 -11.10 17.71 -1.42
CA GLY A 152 -11.60 17.44 -2.76
C GLY A 152 -10.78 16.39 -3.51
N PRO A 153 -11.28 15.97 -4.69
CA PRO A 153 -10.55 15.06 -5.57
C PRO A 153 -9.20 15.64 -6.00
N ARG A 154 -8.14 14.82 -5.99
CA ARG A 154 -6.79 15.25 -6.35
C ARG A 154 -6.21 14.36 -7.44
N ASN A 155 -5.33 14.95 -8.26
CA ASN A 155 -4.58 14.25 -9.30
C ASN A 155 -3.22 13.77 -8.81
N THR A 156 -2.94 13.88 -7.52
CA THR A 156 -1.63 13.54 -6.96
C THR A 156 -1.84 12.84 -5.63
N ILE A 157 -1.25 11.66 -5.50
CA ILE A 157 -1.25 10.86 -4.28
C ILE A 157 0.19 10.77 -3.78
N GLU A 158 0.39 11.00 -2.49
CA GLU A 158 1.69 10.78 -1.85
C GLU A 158 1.62 9.52 -0.97
N LEU A 159 2.67 8.71 -1.06
CA LEU A 159 2.85 7.47 -0.31
C LEU A 159 4.21 7.50 0.37
N LEU A 160 4.27 6.92 1.58
CA LEU A 160 5.52 6.62 2.26
C LEU A 160 5.75 5.11 2.22
N VAL A 161 6.82 4.69 1.54
CA VAL A 161 7.13 3.28 1.34
C VAL A 161 8.40 2.93 2.13
N GLN A 162 8.26 1.96 3.03
CA GLN A 162 9.40 1.34 3.70
C GLN A 162 10.04 0.30 2.76
N PRO A 163 11.37 0.32 2.58
CA PRO A 163 12.10 -0.75 1.92
C PRO A 163 12.00 -2.06 2.73
N CYS A 164 11.04 -2.90 2.37
CA CYS A 164 10.90 -4.28 2.85
C CYS A 164 11.37 -5.27 1.77
N ARG A 165 11.59 -6.55 2.11
CA ARG A 165 11.96 -7.60 1.13
C ARG A 165 10.96 -7.63 -0.05
N GLY A 166 11.44 -7.90 -1.27
CA GLY A 166 10.62 -7.96 -2.49
C GLY A 166 10.60 -6.64 -3.26
N LEU A 167 9.44 -6.26 -3.82
CA LEU A 167 9.30 -5.07 -4.69
C LEU A 167 9.89 -3.79 -4.08
N SER A 168 9.68 -3.54 -2.79
CA SER A 168 10.18 -2.34 -2.12
C SER A 168 11.71 -2.31 -1.99
N ALA A 169 12.36 -3.47 -1.93
CA ALA A 169 13.83 -3.57 -1.99
C ALA A 169 14.35 -3.36 -3.42
N ASP A 170 13.64 -3.90 -4.42
CA ASP A 170 13.97 -3.65 -5.83
C ASP A 170 13.85 -2.15 -6.17
N LEU A 171 12.81 -1.48 -5.64
CA LEU A 171 12.64 -0.03 -5.74
C LEU A 171 13.81 0.73 -5.08
N ALA A 172 14.24 0.30 -3.90
CA ALA A 172 15.39 0.90 -3.22
C ALA A 172 16.70 0.72 -4.02
N ARG A 173 16.85 -0.35 -4.80
CA ARG A 173 18.02 -0.53 -5.67
C ARG A 173 18.08 0.53 -6.77
N PHE A 174 16.94 0.92 -7.37
CA PHE A 174 16.93 2.01 -8.35
C PHE A 174 17.32 3.36 -7.73
N ALA A 175 17.00 3.58 -6.45
CA ALA A 175 17.44 4.77 -5.72
C ALA A 175 18.97 4.91 -5.66
N THR A 176 19.66 3.80 -5.37
CA THR A 176 21.14 3.81 -5.29
C THR A 176 21.82 4.15 -6.61
N VAL A 177 21.14 3.89 -7.74
CA VAL A 177 21.66 4.16 -9.08
C VAL A 177 21.28 5.56 -9.56
N ALA A 178 20.09 6.05 -9.23
CA ALA A 178 19.58 7.35 -9.69
C ALA A 178 20.06 8.55 -8.85
N GLY A 179 20.59 8.31 -7.66
CA GLY A 179 21.05 9.37 -6.75
C GLY A 179 19.91 10.28 -6.30
N GLU A 180 20.11 11.60 -6.36
CA GLU A 180 19.12 12.62 -5.95
C GLU A 180 18.06 12.92 -7.03
N THR A 181 18.20 12.35 -8.24
CA THR A 181 17.24 12.61 -9.33
C THR A 181 15.97 11.78 -9.15
N PRO A 182 14.77 12.39 -9.25
CA PRO A 182 13.52 11.65 -9.18
C PRO A 182 13.39 10.67 -10.34
N VAL A 183 13.13 9.40 -10.04
CA VAL A 183 12.89 8.38 -11.08
C VAL A 183 11.40 8.29 -11.35
N SER A 184 11.02 8.35 -12.62
CA SER A 184 9.63 8.20 -13.05
C SER A 184 9.37 6.80 -13.58
N PHE A 185 8.31 6.16 -13.07
CA PHE A 185 7.85 4.85 -13.53
C PHE A 185 6.40 4.94 -14.00
N CYS A 186 6.05 4.10 -14.99
CA CYS A 186 4.65 3.84 -15.29
C CYS A 186 4.05 3.10 -14.08
N ALA A 187 2.97 3.64 -13.52
CA ALA A 187 2.32 3.04 -12.38
C ALA A 187 0.81 3.04 -12.57
N LEU A 188 0.20 1.88 -12.34
CA LEU A 188 -1.24 1.73 -12.34
C LEU A 188 -1.69 1.55 -10.89
N PHE A 189 -2.87 2.04 -10.56
CA PHE A 189 -3.39 1.92 -9.21
C PHE A 189 -4.81 1.36 -9.19
N THR A 190 -5.14 0.71 -8.08
CA THR A 190 -6.50 0.31 -7.71
C THR A 190 -6.83 0.89 -6.33
N GLY A 191 -8.06 1.34 -6.17
CA GLY A 191 -8.54 1.96 -4.93
C GLY A 191 -9.47 3.14 -5.20
N PRO A 192 -9.86 3.89 -4.15
CA PRO A 192 -9.43 3.70 -2.75
C PRO A 192 -9.90 2.37 -2.13
N HIS A 193 -9.10 1.82 -1.23
CA HIS A 193 -9.41 0.66 -0.42
C HIS A 193 -9.31 1.00 1.07
N GLY A 194 -9.99 0.21 1.89
CA GLY A 194 -10.09 0.47 3.33
C GLY A 194 -11.28 1.37 3.68
N ARG A 195 -11.61 1.38 4.96
CA ARG A 195 -12.68 2.21 5.52
C ARG A 195 -12.04 3.39 6.24
N SER A 196 -12.58 4.59 6.03
CA SER A 196 -12.28 5.72 6.89
C SER A 196 -13.27 5.74 8.04
N GLU A 197 -12.77 6.05 9.23
CA GLU A 197 -13.62 6.28 10.40
C GLU A 197 -13.84 7.78 10.59
N ASP A 198 -15.04 8.16 11.00
CA ASP A 198 -15.38 9.57 11.20
C ASP A 198 -14.92 10.06 12.57
N VAL A 199 -13.75 10.71 12.60
CA VAL A 199 -13.15 11.25 13.82
C VAL A 199 -13.66 12.65 14.18
N ARG A 200 -14.49 13.29 13.34
CA ARG A 200 -14.86 14.72 13.49
C ARG A 200 -15.73 15.03 14.72
N HIS A 201 -16.38 14.01 15.27
CA HIS A 201 -17.32 14.11 16.37
C HIS A 201 -16.65 14.11 17.76
N TYR A 202 -15.38 13.71 17.85
CA TYR A 202 -14.66 13.61 19.11
C TYR A 202 -13.99 14.94 19.49
N GLU A 203 -13.93 15.24 20.79
CA GLU A 203 -13.33 16.47 21.31
C GLU A 203 -11.81 16.33 21.57
N SER A 204 -11.36 15.15 21.99
CA SER A 204 -9.96 14.85 22.25
C SER A 204 -9.56 13.60 21.51
N ILE A 205 -8.48 13.67 20.73
CA ILE A 205 -8.02 12.55 19.89
C ILE A 205 -6.56 12.26 20.22
N LEU A 206 -6.31 11.01 20.59
CA LEU A 206 -4.98 10.45 20.80
C LEU A 206 -4.64 9.56 19.62
N VAL A 207 -3.59 9.91 18.90
CA VAL A 207 -3.06 9.15 17.77
C VAL A 207 -1.81 8.43 18.24
N ILE A 208 -1.80 7.10 18.14
CA ILE A 208 -0.64 6.27 18.49
C ILE A 208 -0.12 5.64 17.21
N ALA A 209 1.16 5.83 16.92
CA ALA A 209 1.82 5.24 15.77
C ALA A 209 3.18 4.65 16.15
N SER A 210 3.63 3.65 15.39
CA SER A 210 4.96 3.05 15.53
C SER A 210 5.66 3.01 14.18
N GLY A 211 6.91 3.46 14.12
CA GLY A 211 7.74 3.51 12.92
C GLY A 211 7.00 4.09 11.71
N PHE A 212 6.99 3.35 10.59
CA PHE A 212 6.30 3.72 9.35
C PHE A 212 4.76 3.72 9.43
N GLY A 213 4.18 3.17 10.50
CA GLY A 213 2.74 3.25 10.77
C GLY A 213 2.22 4.69 10.89
N ILE A 214 3.11 5.66 11.12
CA ILE A 214 2.82 7.09 11.05
C ILE A 214 2.14 7.47 9.73
N ALA A 215 2.46 6.80 8.62
CA ALA A 215 1.87 7.04 7.30
C ALA A 215 0.34 6.99 7.31
N ALA A 216 -0.26 6.10 8.10
CA ALA A 216 -1.72 5.99 8.25
C ALA A 216 -2.32 7.10 9.13
N ALA A 217 -1.54 7.62 10.07
CA ALA A 217 -1.94 8.69 10.98
C ALA A 217 -1.93 10.07 10.31
N ILE A 218 -0.96 10.35 9.43
CA ILE A 218 -0.80 11.67 8.78
C ILE A 218 -2.11 12.18 8.13
N PRO A 219 -2.85 11.39 7.33
CA PRO A 219 -4.12 11.83 6.73
C PRO A 219 -5.17 12.27 7.77
N TYR A 220 -5.28 11.54 8.88
CA TYR A 220 -6.21 11.90 9.96
C TYR A 220 -5.80 13.21 10.63
N MET A 221 -4.50 13.40 10.87
CA MET A 221 -3.99 14.65 11.44
C MET A 221 -4.27 15.82 10.50
N LYS A 222 -4.02 15.67 9.19
CA LYS A 222 -4.32 16.70 8.18
C LYS A 222 -5.82 17.03 8.11
N LEU A 223 -6.67 16.00 8.12
CA LEU A 223 -8.13 16.17 8.19
C LEU A 223 -8.54 16.98 9.42
N MET A 224 -7.93 16.69 10.58
CA MET A 224 -8.25 17.36 11.83
C MET A 224 -7.75 18.81 11.86
N ILE A 225 -6.51 19.07 11.45
CA ILE A 225 -5.96 20.43 11.39
C ILE A 225 -6.81 21.29 10.45
N TYR A 226 -7.13 20.77 9.25
CA TYR A 226 -8.03 21.45 8.34
C TYR A 226 -9.43 21.67 8.94
N GLY A 227 -9.97 20.65 9.59
CA GLY A 227 -11.28 20.71 10.24
C GLY A 227 -11.35 21.75 11.36
N TYR A 228 -10.28 21.87 12.13
CA TYR A 228 -10.11 22.85 13.20
C TYR A 228 -10.12 24.28 12.62
N TYR A 229 -9.32 24.55 11.59
CA TYR A 229 -9.30 25.87 10.93
C TYR A 229 -10.61 26.25 10.28
N THR A 230 -11.29 25.28 9.66
CA THR A 230 -12.59 25.52 9.01
C THR A 230 -13.77 25.50 9.99
N ARG A 231 -13.51 25.27 11.29
CA ARG A 231 -14.53 25.13 12.34
C ARG A 231 -15.61 24.09 12.00
N THR A 232 -15.20 23.02 11.33
CA THR A 232 -16.09 21.92 10.92
C THR A 232 -16.05 20.72 11.85
N ILE A 233 -15.13 20.70 12.83
CA ILE A 233 -14.95 19.60 13.79
C ILE A 233 -15.05 20.12 15.23
N LYS A 234 -15.33 19.21 16.16
CA LYS A 234 -15.39 19.51 17.60
C LYS A 234 -14.07 19.33 18.34
N ALA A 235 -13.09 18.72 17.69
CA ALA A 235 -11.81 18.40 18.30
C ALA A 235 -11.07 19.67 18.75
N ARG A 236 -10.66 19.69 20.03
CA ARG A 236 -9.95 20.79 20.70
C ARG A 236 -8.48 20.46 20.94
N GLN A 237 -8.12 19.18 20.99
CA GLN A 237 -6.77 18.74 21.25
C GLN A 237 -6.43 17.50 20.41
N LEU A 238 -5.29 17.57 19.73
CA LEU A 238 -4.68 16.46 19.00
C LEU A 238 -3.34 16.10 19.64
N HIS A 239 -3.24 14.89 20.16
CA HIS A 239 -1.99 14.37 20.73
C HIS A 239 -1.50 13.19 19.89
N LEU A 240 -0.30 13.32 19.32
CA LEU A 240 0.39 12.24 18.62
C LEU A 240 1.46 11.65 19.55
N VAL A 241 1.35 10.36 19.82
CA VAL A 241 2.38 9.56 20.47
C VAL A 241 3.01 8.67 19.41
N TRP A 242 4.27 8.96 19.05
CA TRP A 242 4.97 8.23 18.01
C TRP A 242 6.17 7.47 18.58
N GLN A 243 6.09 6.14 18.53
CA GLN A 243 7.20 5.26 18.90
C GLN A 243 8.11 5.04 17.68
N VAL A 244 9.40 5.28 17.87
CA VAL A 244 10.40 5.19 16.79
C VAL A 244 11.57 4.32 17.22
N GLY A 245 11.91 3.33 16.38
CA GLY A 245 13.01 2.40 16.64
C GLY A 245 14.36 2.93 16.15
N SER A 246 14.39 3.71 15.07
CA SER A 246 15.62 4.17 14.42
C SER A 246 15.59 5.65 14.02
N ARG A 247 16.75 6.31 13.99
CA ARG A 247 16.86 7.69 13.44
C ARG A 247 16.42 7.76 11.98
N ALA A 248 16.58 6.65 11.27
CA ALA A 248 16.21 6.50 9.88
C ALA A 248 14.69 6.71 9.68
N GLU A 249 13.86 6.10 10.54
CA GLU A 249 12.40 6.33 10.53
C GLU A 249 12.02 7.80 10.77
N ILE A 250 12.78 8.52 11.60
CA ILE A 250 12.58 9.96 11.83
C ILE A 250 12.83 10.75 10.54
N THR A 251 13.99 10.57 9.92
CA THR A 251 14.35 11.23 8.66
C THR A 251 13.37 10.89 7.53
N ALA A 252 12.84 9.67 7.50
CA ALA A 252 11.82 9.26 6.54
C ALA A 252 10.50 10.01 6.70
N ALA A 253 10.05 10.24 7.94
CA ALA A 253 8.79 10.94 8.19
C ALA A 253 8.97 12.46 8.31
N GLU A 254 10.20 12.97 8.38
CA GLU A 254 10.53 14.37 8.62
C GLU A 254 9.78 15.31 7.67
N HIS A 255 9.83 15.04 6.36
CA HIS A 255 9.09 15.85 5.38
C HIS A 255 7.58 15.85 5.64
N LEU A 256 6.98 14.71 6.04
CA LEU A 256 5.55 14.64 6.34
C LEU A 256 5.18 15.41 7.61
N LEU A 257 6.03 15.31 8.64
CA LEU A 257 5.85 16.02 9.91
C LEU A 257 6.05 17.52 9.74
N ASN A 258 7.07 17.95 9.00
CA ASN A 258 7.32 19.37 8.73
C ASN A 258 6.15 19.99 7.96
N ASN A 259 5.64 19.31 6.92
CA ASN A 259 4.44 19.76 6.22
C ASN A 259 3.20 19.84 7.15
N LEU A 260 3.04 18.88 8.07
CA LEU A 260 1.96 18.91 9.07
C LEU A 260 2.10 20.09 10.03
N LEU A 261 3.32 20.39 10.49
CA LEU A 261 3.61 21.48 11.42
C LEU A 261 3.49 22.84 10.75
N GLU A 262 3.88 22.96 9.48
CA GLU A 262 3.64 24.16 8.68
C GLU A 262 2.15 24.45 8.50
N ASP A 263 1.33 23.41 8.31
CA ASP A 263 -0.11 23.53 8.28
C ASP A 263 -0.68 24.02 9.64
N ASP A 264 -0.08 23.63 10.78
CA ASP A 264 -0.51 23.95 12.16
C ASP A 264 -0.01 25.31 12.70
N HIS A 265 1.10 25.84 12.20
CA HIS A 265 1.76 27.04 12.74
C HIS A 265 0.92 28.33 12.59
N LYS A 266 -0.26 28.25 11.96
CA LYS A 266 -1.11 29.43 11.71
C LYS A 266 -1.87 29.94 12.94
N ASP A 267 -2.06 29.15 14.00
CA ASP A 267 -2.66 29.62 15.27
C ASP A 267 -2.46 28.59 16.40
N HIS A 268 -1.52 28.87 17.32
CA HIS A 268 -1.49 28.35 18.71
C HIS A 268 -1.19 26.86 19.02
N GLY A 269 -0.58 26.09 18.13
CA GLY A 269 0.00 24.77 18.50
C GLY A 269 -1.07 23.75 18.92
N TYR A 270 -2.04 23.53 18.05
CA TYR A 270 -3.14 22.57 18.26
C TYR A 270 -2.63 21.12 18.31
N VAL A 271 -1.53 20.84 17.61
CA VAL A 271 -0.89 19.53 17.60
C VAL A 271 0.19 19.43 18.67
N ARG A 272 0.02 18.51 19.62
CA ARG A 272 1.11 18.10 20.51
C ARG A 272 1.71 16.81 19.99
N ILE A 273 3.03 16.80 19.75
CA ILE A 273 3.75 15.61 19.32
C ILE A 273 4.67 15.14 20.46
N THR A 274 4.52 13.89 20.86
CA THR A 274 5.41 13.21 21.81
C THR A 274 6.09 12.06 21.09
N MET A 275 7.40 12.17 20.92
CA MET A 275 8.22 11.11 20.33
C MET A 275 8.76 10.23 21.46
N LEU A 276 8.49 8.94 21.36
CA LEU A 276 9.05 7.90 22.22
C LEU A 276 10.13 7.17 21.44
N ARG A 277 11.37 7.22 21.93
CA ARG A 277 12.48 6.47 21.35
C ARG A 277 12.76 5.27 22.23
N ASP A 278 12.76 4.07 21.63
CA ASP A 278 13.20 2.87 22.31
C ASP A 278 14.69 3.00 22.64
N SER A 279 15.00 3.27 23.91
CA SER A 279 16.36 3.34 24.46
C SER A 279 16.71 2.10 25.30
N LEU A 280 15.88 1.05 25.22
CA LEU A 280 16.11 -0.21 25.90
C LEU A 280 16.69 -1.20 24.89
N TRP A 281 17.98 -1.54 25.06
CA TRP A 281 18.79 -2.67 24.54
C TRP A 281 20.27 -2.33 24.26
N THR A 282 20.79 -1.19 24.72
CA THR A 282 22.26 -0.97 24.82
C THR A 282 22.67 -0.47 26.21
N ALA A 283 22.17 -1.12 27.24
CA ALA A 283 22.79 -1.12 28.56
C ALA A 283 22.90 -2.59 28.99
N ASP A 284 24.12 -2.98 29.36
CA ASP A 284 24.48 -4.29 29.91
C ASP A 284 24.87 -5.39 28.90
N ASN A 285 26.06 -5.26 28.31
CA ASN A 285 26.99 -6.38 28.26
C ASN A 285 28.44 -5.86 28.23
N ASP A 286 29.28 -6.40 29.11
CA ASP A 286 30.74 -6.32 29.14
C ASP A 286 31.42 -5.04 29.67
N ARG A 287 31.16 -4.73 30.95
CA ARG A 287 32.26 -4.38 31.87
C ARG A 287 32.25 -5.31 33.07
N GLY A 288 32.89 -6.47 32.90
CA GLY A 288 33.04 -7.47 33.94
C GLY A 288 34.28 -8.35 33.75
N PHE A 289 35.47 -7.75 33.69
CA PHE A 289 36.72 -8.47 33.95
C PHE A 289 37.75 -7.53 34.58
N ARG A 290 37.83 -7.57 35.92
CA ARG A 290 39.05 -7.43 36.72
C ARG A 290 38.84 -8.19 38.04
N SER A 291 39.46 -9.36 38.14
CA SER A 291 39.99 -9.91 39.39
C SER A 291 41.37 -9.31 39.63
#